data_AF-A0A3C0CX63-F1
#
_entry.id   AF-A0A3C0CX63-F1
#
_cell.length_a   1.000
_cell.length_b   1.000
_cell.length_c   1.000
_cell.angle_alpha   90.00
_cell.angle_beta   90.00
_cell.angle_gamma   90.00
#
_symmetry.space_group_name_H-M   'P 1'
#
loop_
_entity.id
_entity.type
_entity.pdbx_description
1 polymer ?
#
loop_
_entity_poly.entity_id
_entity_poly.type
_entity_poly.pdbx_seq_one_letter_code
_entity_poly.pdbx_strand_id
1 'polypeptide(L)' 'EADWKSCGMGAEVTSIILSGAFDYLDAPVVRVALAEVPMPYSKPLEKAAIPTADDIAAAVRKIMGKG' A
#
# COMPACT_ATOMS: atom_id res chain seq x y z
N GLU A 1 1.57 -5.36 -0.68
CA GLU A 1 2.75 -6.21 -0.44
C GLU A 1 2.65 -6.83 0.95
N ALA A 2 3.31 -7.97 1.16
CA ALA A 2 3.29 -8.70 2.43
C ALA A 2 4.47 -8.35 3.34
N ASP A 3 5.16 -7.25 3.04
CA ASP A 3 6.25 -6.67 3.83
C ASP A 3 5.83 -5.29 4.36
N TRP A 4 6.68 -4.66 5.16
CA TRP A 4 6.45 -3.30 5.61
C TRP A 4 6.47 -2.29 4.48
N LYS A 5 5.78 -1.17 4.73
CA LYS A 5 5.70 -0.06 3.79
C LYS A 5 7.05 0.64 3.60
N SER A 6 7.86 0.74 4.65
CA SER A 6 9.22 1.26 4.58
C SER A 6 10.18 0.22 4.00
N CYS A 7 11.04 0.65 3.08
CA CYS A 7 12.04 -0.18 2.42
C CYS A 7 11.48 -1.45 1.72
N GLY A 8 10.18 -1.51 1.47
CA GLY A 8 9.52 -2.60 0.77
C GLY A 8 9.63 -2.49 -0.76
N MET A 9 9.33 -3.58 -1.46
CA MET A 9 9.39 -3.66 -2.93
C MET A 9 8.50 -2.60 -3.61
N GLY A 10 7.35 -2.29 -3.02
CA GLY A 10 6.45 -1.27 -3.53
C GLY A 10 7.08 0.12 -3.56
N ALA A 11 8.02 0.42 -2.66
CA ALA A 11 8.75 1.69 -2.66
C ALA A 11 9.63 1.82 -3.92
N GLU A 12 10.32 0.74 -4.31
CA GLU A 12 11.14 0.72 -5.53
C GLU A 12 10.29 0.80 -6.79
N VAL A 13 9.19 0.05 -6.86
CA VAL A 13 8.24 0.15 -7.98
C VAL A 13 7.71 1.58 -8.13
N THR A 14 7.39 2.23 -7.01
CA THR A 14 6.93 3.63 -7.02
C THR A 14 8.04 4.57 -7.49
N SER A 15 9.29 4.36 -7.06
CA SER A 15 10.45 5.15 -7.49
C SER A 15 10.68 5.06 -9.01
N ILE A 16 10.60 3.86 -9.57
CA ILE A 16 10.73 3.63 -11.01
C ILE A 16 9.61 4.34 -11.78
N ILE A 17 8.36 4.20 -11.34
CA ILE A 17 7.20 4.86 -11.98
C ILE A 17 7.36 6.38 -11.94
N LEU A 18 7.69 6.95 -10.77
CA LEU A 18 7.88 8.40 -10.63
C LEU A 18 9.07 8.92 -11.43
N SER A 19 10.10 8.10 -11.66
CA SER A 19 11.27 8.52 -12.44
C SER A 19 11.03 8.41 -13.95
N GLY A 20 10.23 7.43 -14.40
CA GLY A 20 10.06 7.13 -15.83
C GLY A 20 8.72 7.55 -16.44
N ALA A 21 7.69 7.79 -15.64
CA ALA A 21 6.31 7.93 -16.12
C ALA A 21 5.46 8.92 -15.30
N PHE A 22 6.08 9.86 -14.57
CA PHE A 22 5.35 10.81 -13.73
C PHE A 22 4.26 11.59 -14.47
N ASP A 23 4.58 12.11 -15.66
CA ASP A 23 3.65 12.94 -16.46
C ASP A 23 2.43 12.16 -16.99
N TYR A 24 2.45 10.82 -16.91
CA TYR A 24 1.34 9.97 -17.33
C TYR A 24 0.38 9.63 -16.17
N LEU A 25 0.67 10.07 -14.95
CA LEU A 25 -0.14 9.77 -13.78
C LEU A 25 -1.23 10.83 -13.56
N ASP A 26 -2.49 10.44 -13.71
CA ASP A 26 -3.65 11.26 -13.34
C ASP A 26 -3.84 11.38 -11.81
N ALA A 27 -3.15 10.54 -11.03
CA ALA A 27 -3.24 10.49 -9.59
C ALA A 27 -1.96 9.91 -8.96
N PRO A 28 -1.66 10.23 -7.69
CA PRO A 28 -0.46 9.73 -7.02
C PRO A 28 -0.51 8.20 -6.83
N VAL A 29 0.66 7.56 -6.92
CA VAL A 29 0.80 6.13 -6.60
C VAL A 29 0.59 5.91 -5.09
N VAL A 30 -0.31 5.01 -4.73
CA VAL A 30 -0.56 4.59 -3.35
C VAL A 30 -0.14 3.15 -3.16
N ARG A 31 0.42 2.85 -1.99
CA ARG A 31 0.88 1.51 -1.61
C ARG A 31 0.10 0.98 -0.42
N VAL A 32 -0.31 -0.29 -0.53
CA VAL A 32 -0.96 -1.09 0.50
C VAL A 32 0.03 -2.18 0.94
N ALA A 33 0.38 -2.19 2.21
CA ALA A 33 1.47 -2.99 2.79
C ALA A 33 1.14 -3.37 4.24
N LEU A 34 1.89 -4.32 4.84
CA LEU A 34 1.75 -4.65 6.26
C LEU A 34 1.89 -3.40 7.14
N ALA A 35 1.20 -3.41 8.28
CA ALA A 35 1.43 -2.44 9.34
C ALA A 35 2.90 -2.46 9.78
N GLU A 36 3.46 -1.29 10.09
CA GLU A 36 4.88 -1.12 10.48
C GLU A 36 5.13 -1.53 11.94
N VAL A 37 4.81 -2.77 12.23
CA VAL A 37 5.01 -3.41 13.53
C VAL A 37 5.53 -4.83 13.30
N PRO A 38 6.34 -5.37 14.22
CA PRO A 38 6.63 -6.80 14.25
C PRO A 38 5.31 -7.58 14.32
N MET A 39 5.22 -8.70 13.59
CA MET A 39 3.99 -9.49 13.50
C MET A 39 3.50 -9.89 14.89
N PRO A 40 2.31 -9.44 15.32
CA PRO A 40 1.81 -9.72 16.66
C PRO A 40 1.26 -11.14 16.75
N TYR A 41 1.43 -11.79 17.90
CA TYR A 41 0.89 -13.13 18.16
C TYR A 41 -0.64 -13.14 18.38
N SER A 42 -1.18 -12.04 18.91
CA SER A 42 -2.61 -11.92 19.20
C SER A 42 -3.44 -11.95 17.93
N LYS A 43 -4.37 -12.90 17.79
CA LYS A 43 -5.17 -13.10 16.57
C LYS A 43 -5.91 -11.85 16.07
N PRO A 44 -6.55 -11.03 16.92
CA PRO A 44 -7.14 -9.77 16.47
C PRO A 44 -6.10 -8.79 15.90
N LEU A 45 -4.92 -8.70 16.51
CA LEU A 45 -3.86 -7.78 16.08
C LEU A 45 -3.16 -8.29 14.81
N GLU A 46 -3.00 -9.60 14.66
CA GLU A 46 -2.46 -10.24 13.46
C GLU A 46 -3.33 -9.89 12.25
N LYS A 47 -4.66 -10.02 12.39
CA LYS A 47 -5.62 -9.64 11.34
C LYS A 47 -5.56 -8.14 11.03
N ALA A 48 -5.38 -7.29 12.04
CA ALA A 48 -5.28 -5.85 11.84
C ALA A 48 -3.95 -5.42 11.20
N ALA A 49 -2.89 -6.22 11.32
CA ALA A 49 -1.59 -5.93 10.70
C ALA A 49 -1.54 -6.31 9.21
N ILE A 50 -2.37 -7.30 8.80
CA ILE A 50 -2.40 -7.85 7.44
C ILE A 50 -3.40 -7.08 6.56
N PRO A 51 -2.97 -6.55 5.39
CA PRO A 51 -3.87 -5.91 4.45
C PRO A 51 -4.96 -6.85 3.96
N THR A 52 -6.16 -6.32 3.83
CA THR A 52 -7.34 -7.03 3.36
C THR A 52 -7.74 -6.59 1.95
N ALA A 53 -8.66 -7.33 1.33
CA ALA A 53 -9.26 -6.93 0.07
C ALA A 53 -10.01 -5.59 0.18
N ASP A 54 -10.60 -5.30 1.35
CA ASP A 54 -11.30 -4.05 1.59
C ASP A 54 -10.33 -2.86 1.66
N ASP A 55 -9.15 -3.04 2.24
CA ASP A 55 -8.10 -2.01 2.26
C ASP A 55 -7.63 -1.67 0.83
N ILE A 56 -7.49 -2.69 -0.02
CA ILE A 56 -7.15 -2.51 -1.44
C ILE A 56 -8.27 -1.75 -2.14
N ALA A 57 -9.52 -2.18 -1.97
CA ALA A 57 -10.67 -1.54 -2.61
C ALA A 57 -10.85 -0.08 -2.14
N ALA A 58 -10.61 0.20 -0.86
CA ALA A 58 -10.62 1.54 -0.30
C ALA A 58 -9.50 2.42 -0.88
N ALA A 59 -8.28 1.89 -1.02
CA ALA A 59 -7.17 2.60 -1.63
C ALA A 59 -7.45 2.96 -3.10
N VAL A 60 -8.02 2.03 -3.88
CA VAL A 60 -8.43 2.26 -5.27
C VAL A 60 -9.51 3.34 -5.35
N ARG A 61 -10.58 3.20 -4.56
CA ARG A 61 -11.66 4.20 -4.49
C ARG A 61 -11.16 5.60 -4.16
N LYS A 62 -10.26 5.70 -3.18
CA LYS A 62 -9.60 6.95 -2.79
C LYS A 62 -8.81 7.58 -3.94
N ILE A 63 -8.03 6.79 -4.69
CA ILE A 63 -7.28 7.28 -5.87
C ILE A 63 -8.24 7.78 -6.95
N MET A 64 -9.36 7.08 -7.17
CA MET A 64 -10.35 7.45 -8.17
C MET A 64 -11.23 8.67 -7.78
N GLY A 65 -10.99 9.29 -6.62
CA GLY A 65 -11.84 10.38 -6.11
C GLY A 65 -13.26 9.93 -5.75
N LYS A 66 -13.48 8.62 -5.57
CA LYS A 66 -14.76 8.04 -5.18
C LYS A 66 -14.72 7.75 -3.69
N GLY A 67 -15.10 8.75 -2.89
CA GLY A 67 -15.31 8.61 -1.44
C GLY A 67 -16.56 7.79 -1.12
#